data_AF-L0AWQ8-F1
#
_entry.id   AF-L0AWQ8-F1
#
_cell.length_a   1.000
_cell.length_b   1.000
_cell.length_c   1.000
_cell.angle_alpha   90.00
_cell.angle_beta   90.00
_cell.angle_gamma   90.00
#
_symmetry.space_group_name_H-M   'P 1'
#
loop_
_entity.id
_entity.type
_entity.pdbx_description
1 polymer ?
#
loop_
_entity_poly.entity_id
_entity_poly.type
_entity_poly.pdbx_seq_one_letter_code
_entity_poly.pdbx_strand_id
1 'polypeptide(L)'
;MSGDGDGLTLELDIHCSGDEGTQCNCTKIDSISPRKDVSPDSAIGFFALTHFIHEGQTFILKKDIGGNQSIDGGPVKDVESVSVYYWGGNEHEYCETPLLLKITEKNNPIPRYYKRYKEGELVGHDSKIWKYYDNPNNISLQDLLNERNLGINNLLFLNLNDPTTPFKSESDFSKDIKAEPVGGGGPKPLTGTNYIVKEYEVRGTRTRISRVTYNGVDTSGIIPPPGPVSMVRLFSYSESAGASVPLMLQFMQKTGGSEWFYSTHKDGWGRVYDPSGFYNVLNQPTERLSKELDNINCKHYSAVALNLTKSNSTNHAKKRPNGKGYCCRYHSGTEKRVTVKRKKVFCKAPGHNASGSIYYYKHSVQGQKIAAIYYKDGSERKNIKLTGSYLPIDGVKSVSVFYCKYDTPVLIYIAGETQEVSKWYKRQNKSSHVWTQVPDVLQGITPDKLSNIKDCTDGNFEQLVKVLNEFGHSVYKPCNTTSPPAHTTPGETAKEAQDDPNHGGTSLTDTLKAVSASLTDDSTNIIVSVTTGILVTSALACFAGFKLYNRYKGDPWVRYGYPIECLKNVPY
;
A
#
# COMPACT_ATOMS: atom_id res chain seq x y z
N MET A 1 26.61 59.90 -37.67
CA MET A 1 26.51 58.43 -37.59
C MET A 1 25.07 58.10 -37.28
N SER A 2 24.30 57.71 -38.30
CA SER A 2 22.98 57.10 -38.12
C SER A 2 23.25 55.70 -37.59
N GLY A 3 23.39 55.58 -36.28
CA GLY A 3 23.49 54.28 -35.63
C GLY A 3 22.10 53.68 -35.69
N ASP A 4 21.86 52.79 -36.66
CA ASP A 4 20.72 51.90 -36.59
C ASP A 4 20.84 51.16 -35.26
N GLY A 5 19.95 51.54 -34.34
CA GLY A 5 19.89 51.02 -32.98
C GLY A 5 19.38 49.58 -33.00
N ASP A 6 20.18 48.69 -33.57
CA ASP A 6 19.97 47.25 -33.55
C ASP A 6 20.07 46.80 -32.10
N GLY A 7 18.91 46.75 -31.43
CA GLY A 7 18.80 46.21 -30.09
C GLY A 7 19.40 44.81 -30.01
N LEU A 8 19.92 44.45 -28.83
CA LEU A 8 20.44 43.10 -28.57
C LEU A 8 19.37 42.08 -28.99
N THR A 9 19.74 41.18 -29.89
CA THR A 9 18.82 40.20 -30.46
C THR A 9 19.29 38.80 -30.08
N LEU A 10 18.40 38.00 -29.48
CA LEU A 10 18.67 36.61 -29.13
C LEU A 10 18.00 35.67 -30.13
N GLU A 11 18.80 34.79 -30.71
CA GLU A 11 18.35 33.60 -31.43
C GLU A 11 18.61 32.41 -30.51
N LEU A 12 17.54 31.80 -30.00
CA LEU A 12 17.64 30.60 -29.18
C LEU A 12 17.98 29.43 -30.10
N ASP A 13 18.93 28.58 -29.71
CA ASP A 13 18.96 27.20 -30.20
C ASP A 13 18.51 26.31 -29.05
N ILE A 14 17.30 25.76 -29.20
CA ILE A 14 16.63 24.95 -28.19
C ILE A 14 17.07 23.47 -28.21
N HIS A 15 17.98 23.09 -29.10
CA HIS A 15 18.53 21.74 -29.14
C HIS A 15 19.63 21.60 -28.09
N CYS A 16 19.38 20.78 -27.07
CA CYS A 16 20.42 20.33 -26.16
C CYS A 16 21.16 19.15 -26.79
N SER A 17 22.15 19.42 -27.64
CA SER A 17 23.01 18.40 -28.24
C SER A 17 24.33 18.31 -27.47
N GLY A 18 24.45 17.32 -26.57
CA GLY A 18 25.72 17.03 -25.90
C GLY A 18 25.58 15.89 -24.88
N ASP A 19 26.57 14.98 -24.88
CA ASP A 19 26.64 13.80 -24.01
C ASP A 19 26.65 14.14 -22.50
N GLU A 20 26.86 15.42 -22.15
CA GLU A 20 26.87 15.93 -20.77
C GLU A 20 25.65 16.77 -20.37
N GLY A 21 24.64 16.95 -21.23
CA GLY A 21 23.31 17.48 -20.86
C GLY A 21 23.25 18.83 -20.12
N THR A 22 24.32 19.64 -20.17
CA THR A 22 24.51 20.82 -19.29
C THR A 22 24.77 22.13 -20.02
N GLN A 23 25.12 22.12 -21.31
CA GLN A 23 25.35 23.36 -22.07
C GLN A 23 24.44 23.40 -23.31
N CYS A 24 23.54 24.38 -23.35
CA CYS A 24 23.04 24.87 -24.62
C CYS A 24 24.21 25.55 -25.33
N ASN A 25 24.48 25.15 -26.58
CA ASN A 25 25.41 25.87 -27.45
C ASN A 25 24.75 27.16 -27.92
N CYS A 26 24.67 28.15 -27.03
CA CYS A 26 24.30 29.49 -27.42
C CYS A 26 25.55 30.23 -27.86
N THR A 27 25.49 30.88 -29.02
CA THR A 27 26.51 31.84 -29.43
C THR A 27 26.69 32.83 -28.29
N LYS A 28 27.89 32.90 -27.72
CA LYS A 28 28.17 33.72 -26.55
C LYS A 28 27.93 35.19 -26.91
N ILE A 29 26.81 35.73 -26.42
CA ILE A 29 26.53 37.16 -26.46
C ILE A 29 26.96 37.67 -25.09
N ASP A 30 27.96 38.55 -25.03
CA ASP A 30 28.62 38.96 -23.77
C ASP A 30 27.67 39.52 -22.71
N SER A 31 26.45 39.94 -23.09
CA SER A 31 25.44 40.46 -22.17
C SER A 31 24.41 39.42 -21.70
N ILE A 32 24.29 38.26 -22.36
CA ILE A 32 23.26 37.24 -22.04
C ILE A 32 23.90 36.06 -21.32
N SER A 33 23.41 35.81 -20.10
CA SER A 33 23.89 34.74 -19.23
C SER A 33 22.91 33.56 -19.25
N PRO A 34 23.37 32.33 -19.53
CA PRO A 34 22.56 31.12 -19.36
C PRO A 34 22.59 30.62 -17.91
N ARG A 35 21.49 30.01 -17.45
CA ARG A 35 21.40 29.31 -16.15
C ARG A 35 20.50 28.08 -16.27
N LYS A 36 20.93 26.96 -15.69
CA LYS A 36 20.09 25.77 -15.47
C LYS A 36 19.45 25.83 -14.08
N ASP A 37 18.13 25.73 -14.04
CA ASP A 37 17.35 25.62 -12.81
C ASP A 37 16.76 24.20 -12.73
N VAL A 38 17.20 23.40 -11.76
CA VAL A 38 16.80 21.99 -11.59
C VAL A 38 15.46 21.81 -10.88
N SER A 39 14.83 22.90 -10.41
CA SER A 39 13.48 22.87 -9.84
C SER A 39 12.77 24.22 -10.00
N PRO A 40 12.50 24.62 -11.26
CA PRO A 40 12.01 25.96 -11.55
C PRO A 40 10.60 26.15 -10.98
N ASP A 41 10.41 27.21 -10.19
CA ASP A 41 9.15 27.54 -9.51
C ASP A 41 8.53 26.36 -8.73
N SER A 42 9.38 25.50 -8.13
CA SER A 42 8.96 24.26 -7.44
C SER A 42 8.29 23.20 -8.33
N ALA A 43 8.48 23.26 -9.65
CA ALA A 43 8.03 22.21 -10.56
C ALA A 43 8.92 20.96 -10.38
N ILE A 44 8.36 19.90 -9.79
CA ILE A 44 9.09 18.67 -9.46
C ILE A 44 9.25 17.79 -10.70
N GLY A 45 10.47 17.32 -10.95
CA GLY A 45 10.80 16.45 -12.09
C GLY A 45 11.05 17.19 -13.40
N PHE A 46 11.08 18.52 -13.37
CA PHE A 46 11.37 19.36 -14.54
C PHE A 46 12.57 20.24 -14.25
N PHE A 47 13.25 20.67 -15.30
CA PHE A 47 14.28 21.70 -15.22
C PHE A 47 14.05 22.77 -16.28
N ALA A 48 14.60 23.96 -16.07
CA ALA A 48 14.56 25.06 -17.03
C ALA A 48 15.97 25.49 -17.42
N LEU A 49 16.15 25.80 -18.70
CA LEU A 49 17.33 26.49 -19.23
C LEU A 49 16.92 27.93 -19.50
N THR A 50 17.46 28.85 -18.71
CA THR A 50 17.08 30.26 -18.68
C THR A 50 18.19 31.12 -19.27
N HIS A 51 17.85 31.93 -20.27
CA HIS A 51 18.71 33.00 -20.76
C HIS A 51 18.18 34.32 -20.22
N PHE A 52 19.04 35.10 -19.58
CA PHE A 52 18.68 36.39 -19.00
C PHE A 52 19.79 37.42 -19.20
N ILE A 53 19.41 38.68 -19.17
CA ILE A 53 20.35 39.82 -19.24
C ILE A 53 20.48 40.46 -17.84
N HIS A 54 21.63 41.06 -17.54
CA HIS A 54 21.86 41.72 -16.26
C HIS A 54 21.05 43.02 -16.12
N GLU A 55 20.87 43.46 -14.86
CA GLU A 55 19.84 44.41 -14.43
C GLU A 55 19.67 45.66 -15.33
N GLY A 56 18.40 45.92 -15.67
CA GLY A 56 17.96 47.14 -16.36
C GLY A 56 17.99 47.06 -17.89
N GLN A 57 18.64 46.06 -18.46
CA GLN A 57 18.69 45.84 -19.91
C GLN A 57 17.58 44.90 -20.39
N THR A 58 17.29 44.95 -21.69
CA THR A 58 16.36 44.03 -22.37
C THR A 58 16.95 43.59 -23.70
N PHE A 59 16.42 42.50 -24.24
CA PHE A 59 16.74 42.04 -25.60
C PHE A 59 15.45 41.76 -26.40
N ILE A 60 15.61 41.62 -27.71
CA ILE A 60 14.56 41.19 -28.63
C ILE A 60 14.74 39.69 -28.84
N LEU A 61 13.72 38.91 -28.50
CA LEU A 61 13.67 37.50 -28.88
C LEU A 61 13.14 37.40 -30.31
N LYS A 62 13.94 36.83 -31.21
CA LYS A 62 13.53 36.65 -32.61
C LYS A 62 12.29 35.76 -32.72
N LYS A 63 11.53 35.95 -33.81
CA LYS A 63 10.44 35.06 -34.18
C LYS A 63 10.95 33.63 -34.42
N ASP A 64 12.03 33.50 -35.17
CA ASP A 64 12.73 32.22 -35.38
C ASP A 64 13.59 31.93 -34.16
N ILE A 65 13.36 30.77 -33.54
CA ILE A 65 14.07 30.31 -32.34
C ILE A 65 14.85 29.03 -32.62
N GLY A 66 15.36 28.90 -33.84
CA GLY A 66 16.29 27.87 -34.24
C GLY A 66 15.61 26.52 -34.52
N GLY A 67 16.34 25.65 -35.23
CA GLY A 67 15.89 24.30 -35.57
C GLY A 67 14.54 24.23 -36.28
N ASN A 68 14.27 25.21 -37.15
CA ASN A 68 13.02 25.39 -37.89
C ASN A 68 11.80 25.60 -36.99
N GLN A 69 11.96 26.20 -35.80
CA GLN A 69 10.86 26.51 -34.89
C GLN A 69 10.67 28.02 -34.76
N SER A 70 9.43 28.45 -34.56
CA SER A 70 9.11 29.87 -34.45
C SER A 70 8.06 30.17 -33.39
N ILE A 71 8.05 31.40 -32.90
CA ILE A 71 7.07 31.93 -31.98
C ILE A 71 5.93 32.57 -32.76
N ASP A 72 4.69 32.29 -32.34
CA ASP A 72 3.51 32.94 -32.88
C ASP A 72 3.43 34.42 -32.45
N GLY A 73 2.98 35.28 -33.36
CA GLY A 73 2.87 36.73 -33.12
C GLY A 73 4.15 37.56 -33.37
N GLY A 74 5.23 36.97 -33.87
CA GLY A 74 6.44 37.69 -34.28
C GLY A 74 7.50 37.85 -33.18
N PRO A 75 8.53 38.69 -33.39
CA PRO A 75 9.57 38.94 -32.39
C PRO A 75 9.00 39.56 -31.11
N VAL A 76 9.49 39.12 -29.96
CA VAL A 76 9.09 39.66 -28.65
C VAL A 76 10.12 40.69 -28.20
N LYS A 77 9.68 41.92 -27.94
CA LYS A 77 10.54 43.03 -27.49
C LYS A 77 10.59 43.10 -25.97
N ASP A 78 11.53 43.87 -25.45
CA ASP A 78 11.66 44.17 -24.02
C ASP A 78 11.80 42.93 -23.11
N VAL A 79 12.40 41.85 -23.64
CA VAL A 79 12.59 40.59 -22.91
C VAL A 79 13.72 40.74 -21.90
N GLU A 80 13.45 40.39 -20.65
CA GLU A 80 14.45 40.28 -19.58
C GLU A 80 15.00 38.86 -19.47
N SER A 81 14.12 37.88 -19.61
CA SER A 81 14.50 36.48 -19.56
C SER A 81 13.59 35.59 -20.40
N VAL A 82 14.17 34.51 -20.91
CA VAL A 82 13.46 33.42 -21.57
C VAL A 82 13.90 32.10 -20.97
N SER A 83 12.92 31.29 -20.54
CA SER A 83 13.15 29.97 -19.95
C SER A 83 12.53 28.88 -20.83
N VAL A 84 13.33 27.87 -21.16
CA VAL A 84 12.89 26.68 -21.88
C VAL A 84 12.81 25.52 -20.91
N TYR A 85 11.63 24.90 -20.80
CA TYR A 85 11.40 23.82 -19.84
C TYR A 85 11.50 22.45 -20.47
N TYR A 86 12.13 21.54 -19.75
CA TYR A 86 12.37 20.16 -20.15
C TYR A 86 11.92 19.19 -19.06
N TRP A 87 11.62 17.96 -19.47
CA TRP A 87 11.40 16.86 -18.53
C TRP A 87 12.75 16.38 -17.98
N GLY A 88 12.90 16.35 -16.65
CA GLY A 88 14.12 15.93 -15.99
C GLY A 88 14.35 14.42 -16.01
N GLY A 89 13.26 13.63 -16.02
CA GLY A 89 13.26 12.19 -16.28
C GLY A 89 14.38 11.36 -15.64
N ASN A 90 14.68 10.25 -16.30
CA ASN A 90 15.83 9.40 -16.01
C ASN A 90 16.93 9.86 -16.97
N GLU A 91 18.14 10.09 -16.45
CA GLU A 91 19.16 11.06 -16.92
C GLU A 91 19.60 11.06 -18.39
N HIS A 92 19.16 10.13 -19.24
CA HIS A 92 19.76 9.92 -20.57
C HIS A 92 18.83 10.02 -21.78
N GLU A 93 17.50 10.11 -21.62
CA GLU A 93 16.60 9.89 -22.78
C GLU A 93 15.66 11.07 -23.11
N TYR A 94 15.58 12.12 -22.27
CA TYR A 94 14.47 13.10 -22.38
C TYR A 94 14.85 14.58 -22.36
N CYS A 95 16.14 14.91 -22.39
CA CYS A 95 16.60 16.30 -22.44
C CYS A 95 16.45 16.97 -23.82
N GLU A 96 16.02 16.23 -24.84
CA GLU A 96 15.99 16.75 -26.21
C GLU A 96 14.73 17.53 -26.56
N THR A 97 13.65 17.31 -25.81
CA THR A 97 12.32 17.74 -26.24
C THR A 97 11.77 18.84 -25.33
N PRO A 98 11.85 20.12 -25.75
CA PRO A 98 11.32 21.23 -24.95
C PRO A 98 9.79 21.14 -24.88
N LEU A 99 9.26 21.47 -23.69
CA LEU A 99 7.85 21.34 -23.34
C LEU A 99 7.10 22.67 -23.34
N LEU A 100 7.74 23.71 -22.84
CA LEU A 100 7.14 25.01 -22.57
C LEU A 100 8.20 26.10 -22.68
N LEU A 101 7.83 27.27 -23.21
CA LEU A 101 8.62 28.50 -23.10
C LEU A 101 7.93 29.46 -22.13
N LYS A 102 8.72 30.14 -21.29
CA LYS A 102 8.29 31.25 -20.44
C LYS A 102 9.13 32.47 -20.81
N ILE A 103 8.48 33.58 -21.14
CA ILE A 103 9.12 34.85 -21.48
C ILE A 103 8.70 35.89 -20.44
N THR A 104 9.68 36.53 -19.81
CA THR A 104 9.45 37.64 -18.88
C THR A 104 9.88 38.94 -19.56
N GLU A 105 9.00 39.93 -19.59
CA GLU A 105 9.26 41.25 -20.20
C GLU A 105 9.35 42.31 -19.10
N LYS A 106 10.22 43.32 -19.27
CA LYS A 106 10.54 44.33 -18.24
C LYS A 106 9.34 45.08 -17.68
N ASN A 107 8.36 45.38 -18.54
CA ASN A 107 7.17 46.15 -18.18
C ASN A 107 5.92 45.28 -18.03
N ASN A 108 6.08 43.95 -18.00
CA ASN A 108 4.96 43.02 -17.88
C ASN A 108 5.16 42.11 -16.65
N PRO A 109 4.39 42.32 -15.57
CA PRO A 109 4.54 41.53 -14.35
C PRO A 109 4.11 40.06 -14.53
N ILE A 110 3.38 39.76 -15.62
CA ILE A 110 2.87 38.42 -15.89
C ILE A 110 3.71 37.80 -17.02
N PRO A 111 4.44 36.71 -16.77
CA PRO A 111 5.22 36.07 -17.81
C PRO A 111 4.30 35.47 -18.89
N ARG A 112 4.74 35.54 -20.15
CA ARG A 112 4.06 34.91 -21.29
C ARG A 112 4.51 33.47 -21.41
N TYR A 113 3.56 32.55 -21.54
CA TYR A 113 3.85 31.14 -21.80
C TYR A 113 3.58 30.81 -23.26
N TYR A 114 4.43 29.99 -23.86
CA TYR A 114 4.20 29.44 -25.19
C TYR A 114 4.26 27.92 -25.16
N LYS A 115 3.23 27.28 -25.73
CA LYS A 115 3.09 25.83 -25.83
C LYS A 115 3.47 25.36 -27.23
N ARG A 116 4.21 24.26 -27.29
CA ARG A 116 4.41 23.49 -28.52
C ARG A 116 3.46 22.32 -28.56
N TYR A 117 2.86 22.10 -29.72
CA TYR A 117 1.89 21.05 -29.98
C TYR A 117 2.55 19.95 -30.82
N LYS A 118 2.19 18.71 -30.59
CA LYS A 118 2.63 17.60 -31.44
C LYS A 118 1.89 17.63 -32.77
N GLU A 119 2.50 17.09 -33.82
CA GLU A 119 1.80 16.89 -35.08
C GLU A 119 0.53 16.04 -34.88
N GLY A 120 -0.61 16.56 -35.33
CA GLY A 120 -1.91 15.89 -35.20
C GLY A 120 -2.75 16.27 -33.96
N GLU A 121 -2.33 17.19 -33.09
CA GLU A 121 -3.28 17.76 -32.10
C GLU A 121 -4.34 18.59 -32.87
N LEU A 122 -5.64 18.35 -32.60
CA LEU A 122 -6.79 18.82 -33.40
C LEU A 122 -6.91 20.34 -33.58
N VAL A 123 -6.18 21.11 -32.79
CA VAL A 123 -6.08 22.55 -32.99
C VAL A 123 -5.02 22.77 -34.07
N GLY A 124 -5.45 23.07 -35.30
CA GLY A 124 -4.68 23.06 -36.54
C GLY A 124 -3.37 23.85 -36.54
N HIS A 125 -2.33 23.26 -35.99
CA HIS A 125 -1.11 23.97 -35.70
C HIS A 125 0.11 23.17 -36.08
N ASP A 126 0.95 23.84 -36.87
CA ASP A 126 2.30 23.41 -37.18
C ASP A 126 3.05 23.15 -35.86
N SER A 127 3.56 21.93 -35.70
CA SER A 127 4.36 21.52 -34.53
C SER A 127 5.64 22.34 -34.36
N LYS A 128 6.01 23.11 -35.39
CA LYS A 128 7.11 24.06 -35.39
C LYS A 128 6.75 25.43 -34.81
N ILE A 129 5.47 25.72 -34.57
CA ILE A 129 5.02 27.02 -34.06
C ILE A 129 4.68 26.91 -32.57
N TRP A 130 5.42 27.68 -31.77
CA TRP A 130 5.16 27.92 -30.35
C TRP A 130 4.07 28.95 -30.19
N LYS A 131 2.93 28.55 -29.64
CA LYS A 131 1.78 29.43 -29.52
C LYS A 131 1.61 29.99 -28.15
N TYR A 132 1.30 31.28 -28.13
CA TYR A 132 0.99 32.01 -26.92
C TYR A 132 -0.17 31.34 -26.19
N TYR A 133 0.03 31.16 -24.90
CA TYR A 133 -0.95 30.61 -23.97
C TYR A 133 -1.21 31.66 -22.89
N ASP A 134 -2.39 32.24 -22.94
CA ASP A 134 -2.84 33.35 -22.10
C ASP A 134 -3.17 32.95 -20.65
N ASN A 135 -2.99 31.66 -20.30
CA ASN A 135 -3.23 31.07 -18.99
C ASN A 135 -4.43 31.63 -18.21
N PRO A 136 -5.64 31.66 -18.81
CA PRO A 136 -6.78 32.39 -18.28
C PRO A 136 -7.27 31.83 -16.94
N ASN A 137 -6.97 30.57 -16.66
CA ASN A 137 -7.41 29.84 -15.46
C ASN A 137 -6.37 29.80 -14.34
N ASN A 138 -5.28 30.57 -14.45
CA ASN A 138 -4.18 30.56 -13.48
C ASN A 138 -3.67 29.12 -13.21
N ILE A 139 -3.52 28.33 -14.28
CA ILE A 139 -3.00 26.97 -14.20
C ILE A 139 -1.56 27.05 -13.66
N SER A 140 -1.26 26.20 -12.68
CA SER A 140 0.09 26.14 -12.12
C SER A 140 1.10 25.74 -13.19
N LEU A 141 2.33 26.25 -13.09
CA LEU A 141 3.41 25.83 -13.98
C LEU A 141 3.56 24.30 -13.99
N GLN A 142 3.40 23.67 -12.83
CA GLN A 142 3.48 22.23 -12.68
C GLN A 142 2.43 21.49 -13.53
N ASP A 143 1.19 21.96 -13.55
CA ASP A 143 0.09 21.39 -14.33
C ASP A 143 0.33 21.60 -15.83
N LEU A 144 0.82 22.78 -16.25
CA LEU A 144 1.20 23.06 -17.65
C LEU A 144 2.31 22.13 -18.15
N LEU A 145 3.33 21.91 -17.32
CA LEU A 145 4.44 21.03 -17.64
C LEU A 145 4.01 19.56 -17.69
N ASN A 146 3.19 19.10 -16.74
CA ASN A 146 2.65 17.75 -16.78
C ASN A 146 1.81 17.51 -18.04
N GLU A 147 0.93 18.45 -18.39
CA GLU A 147 0.10 18.41 -19.59
C GLU A 147 0.97 18.31 -20.84
N ARG A 148 1.98 19.18 -20.98
CA ARG A 148 2.83 19.15 -22.17
C ARG A 148 3.71 17.92 -22.23
N ASN A 149 4.17 17.41 -21.09
CA ASN A 149 4.91 16.15 -21.03
C ASN A 149 4.03 14.96 -21.46
N LEU A 150 2.73 14.99 -21.15
CA LEU A 150 1.78 14.01 -21.65
C LEU A 150 1.62 14.09 -23.17
N GLY A 151 1.29 15.26 -23.72
CA GLY A 151 1.03 15.41 -25.16
C GLY A 151 2.26 15.15 -26.03
N ILE A 152 3.44 15.56 -25.56
CA ILE A 152 4.69 15.45 -26.33
C ILE A 152 5.35 14.09 -26.12
N ASN A 153 5.58 13.69 -24.86
CA ASN A 153 6.39 12.52 -24.51
C ASN A 153 5.57 11.27 -24.13
N ASN A 154 4.23 11.35 -24.14
CA ASN A 154 3.31 10.31 -23.63
C ASN A 154 3.61 9.92 -22.17
N LEU A 155 3.98 10.89 -21.34
CA LEU A 155 4.33 10.67 -19.93
C LEU A 155 3.22 11.15 -19.00
N LEU A 156 2.47 10.20 -18.45
CA LEU A 156 1.37 10.44 -17.53
C LEU A 156 1.88 10.65 -16.10
N PHE A 157 1.46 11.75 -15.48
CA PHE A 157 1.62 11.96 -14.05
C PHE A 157 0.58 11.16 -13.26
N LEU A 158 0.99 10.50 -12.16
CA LEU A 158 0.10 9.70 -11.33
C LEU A 158 0.01 10.22 -9.90
N ASN A 159 -1.17 10.65 -9.45
CA ASN A 159 -1.45 10.93 -8.04
C ASN A 159 -2.08 9.71 -7.38
N LEU A 160 -1.43 9.12 -6.37
CA LEU A 160 -1.89 7.89 -5.73
C LEU A 160 -3.18 8.06 -4.91
N ASN A 161 -3.54 9.28 -4.51
CA ASN A 161 -4.84 9.52 -3.86
C ASN A 161 -6.01 9.43 -4.82
N ASP A 162 -5.79 9.95 -6.02
CA ASP A 162 -6.77 9.95 -7.09
C ASP A 162 -6.04 9.79 -8.42
N PRO A 163 -5.80 8.53 -8.83
CA PRO A 163 -5.18 8.25 -10.12
C PRO A 163 -5.98 8.78 -11.32
N THR A 164 -7.25 9.13 -11.11
CA THR A 164 -8.17 9.57 -12.16
C THR A 164 -8.26 11.08 -12.28
N THR A 165 -7.56 11.84 -11.42
CA THR A 165 -7.60 13.31 -11.45
C THR A 165 -7.26 13.79 -12.86
N PRO A 166 -8.21 14.46 -13.56
CA PRO A 166 -7.93 14.97 -14.88
C PRO A 166 -6.90 16.09 -14.79
N PHE A 167 -6.13 16.27 -15.85
CA PHE A 167 -5.37 17.50 -16.01
C PHE A 167 -6.36 18.66 -16.05
N LYS A 168 -6.03 19.80 -15.42
CA LYS A 168 -6.85 21.02 -15.47
C LYS A 168 -6.87 21.68 -16.85
N SER A 169 -6.31 21.03 -17.86
CA SER A 169 -6.17 21.55 -19.21
C SER A 169 -7.26 20.99 -20.12
N GLU A 170 -7.60 21.76 -21.14
CA GLU A 170 -8.57 21.40 -22.17
C GLU A 170 -7.95 20.65 -23.36
N SER A 171 -6.65 20.28 -23.28
CA SER A 171 -5.97 19.59 -24.38
C SER A 171 -6.67 18.28 -24.71
N ASP A 172 -6.96 18.04 -25.99
CA ASP A 172 -7.58 16.81 -26.45
C ASP A 172 -6.77 15.55 -26.09
N PHE A 173 -5.45 15.67 -25.95
CA PHE A 173 -4.60 14.55 -25.50
C PHE A 173 -4.94 14.07 -24.08
N SER A 174 -5.31 14.99 -23.19
CA SER A 174 -5.70 14.64 -21.82
C SER A 174 -7.00 13.84 -21.78
N LYS A 175 -7.83 13.93 -22.84
CA LYS A 175 -9.07 13.14 -22.97
C LYS A 175 -8.76 11.69 -23.35
N ASP A 176 -7.74 11.46 -24.17
CA ASP A 176 -7.39 10.13 -24.68
C ASP A 176 -6.39 9.37 -23.79
N ILE A 177 -5.49 10.10 -23.12
CA ILE A 177 -4.43 9.51 -22.27
C ILE A 177 -4.69 9.85 -20.81
N LYS A 178 -5.25 8.89 -20.09
CA LYS A 178 -5.56 8.97 -18.66
C LYS A 178 -5.52 7.59 -18.01
N ALA A 179 -5.52 7.58 -16.67
CA ALA A 179 -5.80 6.38 -15.91
C ALA A 179 -7.29 6.31 -15.57
N GLU A 180 -7.94 5.18 -15.84
CA GLU A 180 -9.37 4.97 -15.62
C GLU A 180 -9.61 3.77 -14.70
N PRO A 181 -10.59 3.81 -13.79
CA PRO A 181 -10.91 2.65 -12.96
C PRO A 181 -11.34 1.45 -13.81
N VAL A 182 -10.77 0.27 -13.54
CA VAL A 182 -11.12 -0.95 -14.27
C VAL A 182 -12.48 -1.49 -13.82
N GLY A 183 -13.42 -1.56 -14.75
CA GLY A 183 -14.63 -2.36 -14.62
C GLY A 183 -15.81 -1.70 -13.90
N GLY A 184 -15.78 -0.38 -13.65
CA GLY A 184 -16.89 0.38 -13.03
C GLY A 184 -17.28 -0.03 -11.60
N GLY A 185 -16.90 -1.24 -11.18
CA GLY A 185 -17.05 -1.76 -9.84
C GLY A 185 -15.94 -1.21 -8.96
N GLY A 186 -16.32 -0.78 -7.76
CA GLY A 186 -15.41 -0.26 -6.77
C GLY A 186 -14.31 -1.24 -6.34
N PRO A 187 -13.61 -0.92 -5.25
CA PRO A 187 -12.47 -1.71 -4.79
C PRO A 187 -12.79 -3.21 -4.66
N LYS A 188 -11.96 -4.07 -5.24
CA LYS A 188 -12.13 -5.52 -5.15
C LYS A 188 -11.48 -6.04 -3.87
N PRO A 189 -12.18 -6.78 -2.99
CA PRO A 189 -11.56 -7.35 -1.81
C PRO A 189 -10.59 -8.47 -2.21
N LEU A 190 -9.41 -8.49 -1.60
CA LEU A 190 -8.49 -9.62 -1.74
C LEU A 190 -9.01 -10.80 -0.92
N THR A 191 -9.26 -11.94 -1.58
CA THR A 191 -9.79 -13.16 -0.97
C THR A 191 -9.02 -13.54 0.28
N GLY A 192 -9.73 -13.77 1.40
CA GLY A 192 -9.11 -14.15 2.67
C GLY A 192 -8.44 -13.00 3.43
N THR A 193 -8.68 -11.73 3.05
CA THR A 193 -8.15 -10.56 3.76
C THR A 193 -9.17 -9.41 3.90
N ASN A 194 -8.75 -8.31 4.54
CA ASN A 194 -9.47 -7.03 4.57
C ASN A 194 -8.86 -5.99 3.62
N TYR A 195 -7.87 -6.39 2.83
CA TYR A 195 -7.26 -5.50 1.85
C TYR A 195 -8.17 -5.38 0.64
N ILE A 196 -8.16 -4.19 0.06
CA ILE A 196 -8.81 -3.92 -1.21
C ILE A 196 -7.75 -3.64 -2.27
N VAL A 197 -8.06 -4.00 -3.50
CA VAL A 197 -7.29 -3.60 -4.68
C VAL A 197 -8.13 -2.65 -5.53
N LYS A 198 -7.57 -1.48 -5.82
CA LYS A 198 -8.08 -0.56 -6.84
C LYS A 198 -7.22 -0.73 -8.09
N GLU A 199 -7.85 -1.01 -9.21
CA GLU A 199 -7.19 -1.24 -10.49
C GLU A 199 -7.52 -0.08 -11.44
N TYR A 200 -6.51 0.44 -12.12
CA TYR A 200 -6.65 1.54 -13.07
C TYR A 200 -6.00 1.17 -14.40
N GLU A 201 -6.77 1.18 -15.48
CA GLU A 201 -6.27 1.02 -16.84
C GLU A 201 -5.60 2.31 -17.30
N VAL A 202 -4.38 2.21 -17.81
CA VAL A 202 -3.67 3.36 -18.40
C VAL A 202 -3.89 3.35 -19.91
N ARG A 203 -4.67 4.32 -20.38
CA ARG A 203 -5.01 4.50 -21.80
C ARG A 203 -3.81 5.01 -22.61
N GLY A 204 -3.88 4.82 -23.93
CA GLY A 204 -2.82 5.16 -24.89
C GLY A 204 -1.79 4.03 -25.05
N THR A 205 -1.34 3.77 -26.29
CA THR A 205 -0.49 2.61 -26.63
C THR A 205 0.95 2.76 -26.16
N ARG A 206 1.45 4.00 -26.02
CA ARG A 206 2.84 4.31 -25.64
C ARG A 206 2.95 5.05 -24.30
N THR A 207 1.87 5.11 -23.55
CA THR A 207 1.81 5.88 -22.30
C THR A 207 2.70 5.26 -21.25
N ARG A 208 3.63 6.04 -20.72
CA ARG A 208 4.46 5.70 -19.55
C ARG A 208 4.09 6.61 -18.40
N ILE A 209 4.68 6.37 -17.24
CA ILE A 209 4.45 7.19 -16.05
C ILE A 209 5.66 8.11 -15.85
N SER A 210 5.44 9.44 -15.81
CA SER A 210 6.51 10.41 -15.55
C SER A 210 6.99 10.34 -14.11
N ARG A 211 6.06 10.51 -13.17
CA ARG A 211 6.31 10.55 -11.74
C ARG A 211 5.05 10.19 -10.98
N VAL A 212 5.23 9.92 -9.70
CA VAL A 212 4.19 9.46 -8.80
C VAL A 212 4.16 10.34 -7.57
N THR A 213 3.00 10.88 -7.23
CA THR A 213 2.81 11.71 -6.04
C THR A 213 1.78 11.10 -5.09
N TYR A 214 1.80 11.56 -3.85
CA TYR A 214 0.80 11.28 -2.83
C TYR A 214 0.55 12.56 -2.04
N ASN A 215 -0.72 12.98 -1.93
CA ASN A 215 -1.10 14.28 -1.34
C ASN A 215 -0.38 15.49 -1.98
N GLY A 216 -0.10 15.42 -3.29
CA GLY A 216 0.65 16.47 -4.00
C GLY A 216 2.14 16.51 -3.71
N VAL A 217 2.65 15.61 -2.86
CA VAL A 217 4.08 15.45 -2.56
C VAL A 217 4.65 14.33 -3.42
N ASP A 218 5.85 14.52 -3.96
CA ASP A 218 6.55 13.50 -4.73
C ASP A 218 6.90 12.27 -3.89
N THR A 219 6.71 11.09 -4.46
CA THR A 219 6.93 9.83 -3.74
C THR A 219 8.39 9.41 -3.82
N SER A 220 9.12 9.59 -2.72
CA SER A 220 10.52 9.16 -2.69
C SER A 220 10.64 7.63 -2.79
N GLY A 221 11.45 7.13 -3.73
CA GLY A 221 11.76 5.71 -3.88
C GLY A 221 10.87 4.95 -4.88
N ILE A 222 9.87 5.60 -5.48
CA ILE A 222 9.17 5.04 -6.65
C ILE A 222 9.90 5.50 -7.91
N ILE A 223 10.45 4.54 -8.64
CA ILE A 223 11.02 4.78 -9.97
C ILE A 223 10.05 4.14 -10.95
N PRO A 224 9.27 4.92 -11.71
CA PRO A 224 8.35 4.34 -12.68
C PRO A 224 9.08 3.48 -13.72
N PRO A 225 8.45 2.41 -14.22
CA PRO A 225 9.06 1.59 -15.26
C PRO A 225 9.34 2.43 -16.52
N PRO A 226 10.46 2.18 -17.23
CA PRO A 226 10.83 2.94 -18.42
C PRO A 226 9.90 2.67 -19.62
N GLY A 227 9.18 1.54 -19.59
CA GLY A 227 8.29 1.09 -20.67
C GLY A 227 6.83 1.53 -20.50
N PRO A 228 6.00 1.40 -21.55
CA PRO A 228 4.58 1.72 -21.48
C PRO A 228 3.85 0.90 -20.42
N VAL A 229 2.97 1.56 -19.66
CA VAL A 229 2.16 0.96 -18.59
C VAL A 229 0.76 0.67 -19.13
N SER A 230 0.24 -0.52 -18.85
CA SER A 230 -1.13 -0.94 -19.18
C SER A 230 -2.08 -0.77 -18.00
N MET A 231 -1.62 -1.06 -16.79
CA MET A 231 -2.44 -1.04 -15.59
C MET A 231 -1.64 -0.65 -14.36
N VAL A 232 -2.30 0.04 -13.44
CA VAL A 232 -1.82 0.35 -12.10
C VAL A 232 -2.72 -0.36 -11.09
N ARG A 233 -2.13 -1.03 -10.08
CA ARG A 233 -2.88 -1.56 -8.94
C ARG A 233 -2.42 -0.92 -7.64
N LEU A 234 -3.38 -0.42 -6.87
CA LEU A 234 -3.17 0.12 -5.52
C LEU A 234 -3.77 -0.84 -4.50
N PHE A 235 -2.99 -1.23 -3.51
CA PHE A 235 -3.42 -2.11 -2.42
C PHE A 235 -3.51 -1.31 -1.13
N SER A 236 -4.69 -1.27 -0.51
CA SER A 236 -4.93 -0.51 0.72
C SER A 236 -5.81 -1.29 1.70
N TYR A 237 -6.03 -0.71 2.88
CA TYR A 237 -7.12 -1.14 3.76
C TYR A 237 -8.48 -0.79 3.17
N SER A 238 -9.55 -1.44 3.66
CA SER A 238 -10.91 -1.05 3.32
C SER A 238 -11.17 0.43 3.64
N GLU A 239 -11.94 1.11 2.80
CA GLU A 239 -12.11 2.58 2.75
C GLU A 239 -12.57 3.23 4.06
N SER A 240 -13.11 2.45 5.00
CA SER A 240 -13.50 2.90 6.34
C SER A 240 -12.37 3.46 7.22
N ALA A 241 -11.10 3.31 6.83
CA ALA A 241 -9.94 3.75 7.61
C ALA A 241 -9.44 5.18 7.31
N GLY A 242 -10.15 5.94 6.47
CA GLY A 242 -9.70 7.27 6.00
C GLY A 242 -8.67 7.16 4.86
N ALA A 243 -8.19 8.31 4.39
CA ALA A 243 -7.21 8.43 3.30
C ALA A 243 -5.83 7.88 3.73
N SER A 244 -5.70 6.57 3.84
CA SER A 244 -4.44 5.89 4.12
C SER A 244 -3.61 5.77 2.85
N VAL A 245 -2.32 6.06 2.94
CA VAL A 245 -1.32 5.75 1.90
C VAL A 245 -1.51 4.30 1.46
N PRO A 246 -1.59 3.99 0.15
CA PRO A 246 -1.62 2.60 -0.30
C PRO A 246 -0.40 1.85 0.24
N LEU A 247 -0.62 0.62 0.70
CA LEU A 247 0.42 -0.23 1.27
C LEU A 247 1.39 -0.73 0.20
N MET A 248 0.85 -1.04 -0.98
CA MET A 248 1.61 -1.48 -2.14
C MET A 248 1.06 -0.87 -3.42
N LEU A 249 1.94 -0.78 -4.42
CA LEU A 249 1.68 -0.28 -5.75
C LEU A 249 2.28 -1.28 -6.76
N GLN A 250 1.54 -1.61 -7.81
CA GLN A 250 2.02 -2.39 -8.94
C GLN A 250 1.85 -1.58 -10.22
N PHE A 251 2.92 -1.46 -11.01
CA PHE A 251 2.85 -1.06 -12.42
C PHE A 251 2.93 -2.31 -13.30
N MET A 252 1.95 -2.50 -14.18
CA MET A 252 1.97 -3.56 -15.18
C MET A 252 2.36 -2.97 -16.53
N GLN A 253 3.43 -3.48 -17.13
CA GLN A 253 3.92 -2.96 -18.41
C GLN A 253 3.19 -3.63 -19.58
N LYS A 254 2.98 -2.91 -20.68
CA LYS A 254 2.33 -3.44 -21.91
C LYS A 254 3.16 -4.56 -22.55
N THR A 255 4.48 -4.51 -22.41
CA THR A 255 5.43 -5.53 -22.92
C THR A 255 5.45 -6.80 -22.07
N GLY A 256 4.63 -6.88 -21.02
CA GLY A 256 4.74 -7.90 -19.99
C GLY A 256 5.68 -7.48 -18.86
N GLY A 257 5.57 -8.18 -17.73
CA GLY A 257 6.29 -7.84 -16.51
C GLY A 257 5.53 -6.88 -15.60
N SER A 258 6.07 -6.69 -14.39
CA SER A 258 5.50 -5.78 -13.40
C SER A 258 6.55 -5.25 -12.47
N GLU A 259 6.40 -3.98 -12.09
CA GLU A 259 7.20 -3.35 -11.04
C GLU A 259 6.35 -3.12 -9.81
N TRP A 260 6.95 -3.36 -8.64
CA TRP A 260 6.25 -3.42 -7.38
C TRP A 260 6.94 -2.54 -6.35
N PHE A 261 6.13 -1.76 -5.64
CA PHE A 261 6.57 -0.86 -4.59
C PHE A 261 5.72 -1.06 -3.35
N TYR A 262 6.30 -0.79 -2.18
CA TYR A 262 5.61 -0.79 -0.90
C TYR A 262 5.87 0.51 -0.15
N SER A 263 4.89 0.98 0.59
CA SER A 263 5.03 2.22 1.36
C SER A 263 5.81 2.01 2.67
N THR A 264 6.74 2.91 2.94
CA THR A 264 7.48 3.04 4.20
C THR A 264 6.98 4.28 4.95
N HIS A 265 6.05 4.08 5.90
CA HIS A 265 5.52 5.06 6.88
C HIS A 265 6.30 6.40 6.92
N LYS A 266 5.75 7.47 6.28
CA LYS A 266 6.32 8.83 5.99
C LYS A 266 6.72 9.03 4.52
N ASP A 267 5.78 8.82 3.60
CA ASP A 267 5.86 9.14 2.15
C ASP A 267 7.02 8.49 1.37
N GLY A 268 7.80 7.64 2.03
CA GLY A 268 8.84 6.84 1.41
C GLY A 268 8.26 5.57 0.81
N TRP A 269 8.93 5.07 -0.22
CA TRP A 269 8.58 3.84 -0.91
C TRP A 269 9.82 2.99 -1.10
N GLY A 270 9.64 1.67 -0.99
CA GLY A 270 10.66 0.68 -1.27
C GLY A 270 10.24 -0.23 -2.42
N ARG A 271 11.22 -0.77 -3.14
CA ARG A 271 10.98 -1.75 -4.21
C ARG A 271 10.77 -3.15 -3.63
N VAL A 272 9.80 -3.89 -4.18
CA VAL A 272 9.62 -5.32 -3.87
C VAL A 272 10.49 -6.14 -4.83
N TYR A 273 11.52 -6.80 -4.30
CA TYR A 273 12.49 -7.53 -5.13
C TYR A 273 12.01 -8.92 -5.58
N ASP A 274 11.08 -9.55 -4.86
CA ASP A 274 10.59 -10.89 -5.18
C ASP A 274 9.06 -10.97 -5.16
N PRO A 275 8.40 -10.39 -6.19
CA PRO A 275 6.95 -10.47 -6.36
C PRO A 275 6.48 -11.82 -6.93
N SER A 276 7.38 -12.79 -7.12
CA SER A 276 7.04 -14.09 -7.72
C SER A 276 5.91 -14.77 -6.93
N GLY A 277 4.93 -15.33 -7.63
CA GLY A 277 3.82 -16.03 -7.00
C GLY A 277 2.83 -15.15 -6.22
N PHE A 278 2.87 -13.81 -6.32
CA PHE A 278 1.78 -12.95 -5.83
C PHE A 278 0.47 -13.18 -6.58
N TYR A 279 0.57 -13.56 -7.85
CA TYR A 279 -0.55 -13.97 -8.69
C TYR A 279 -0.29 -15.38 -9.23
N ASN A 280 -1.36 -16.15 -9.41
CA ASN A 280 -1.32 -17.43 -10.11
C ASN A 280 -1.39 -17.24 -11.64
N VAL A 281 -1.36 -18.34 -12.39
CA VAL A 281 -1.45 -18.34 -13.86
C VAL A 281 -2.77 -17.77 -14.40
N LEU A 282 -3.81 -17.71 -13.56
CA LEU A 282 -5.12 -17.11 -13.87
C LEU A 282 -5.19 -15.63 -13.47
N ASN A 283 -4.06 -15.01 -13.12
CA ASN A 283 -3.96 -13.63 -12.62
C ASN A 283 -4.83 -13.37 -11.37
N GLN A 284 -5.05 -14.41 -10.56
CA GLN A 284 -5.73 -14.28 -9.27
C GLN A 284 -4.70 -14.09 -8.15
N PRO A 285 -4.95 -13.17 -7.19
CA PRO A 285 -4.12 -12.99 -6.01
C PRO A 285 -3.94 -14.29 -5.23
N THR A 286 -2.72 -14.52 -4.71
CA THR A 286 -2.42 -15.69 -3.88
C THR A 286 -2.28 -15.33 -2.40
N GLU A 287 -2.16 -16.35 -1.54
CA GLU A 287 -1.83 -16.15 -0.12
C GLU A 287 -0.48 -15.43 0.07
N ARG A 288 0.45 -15.55 -0.87
CA ARG A 288 1.77 -14.93 -0.78
C ARG A 288 1.69 -13.41 -0.82
N LEU A 289 0.85 -12.85 -1.69
CA LEU A 289 0.59 -11.41 -1.73
C LEU A 289 -0.02 -10.92 -0.40
N SER A 290 -1.01 -11.66 0.10
CA SER A 290 -1.68 -11.34 1.38
C SER A 290 -0.69 -11.33 2.56
N LYS A 291 0.22 -12.30 2.61
CA LYS A 291 1.30 -12.37 3.61
C LYS A 291 2.27 -11.20 3.48
N GLU A 292 2.56 -10.74 2.27
CA GLU A 292 3.45 -9.60 2.08
C GLU A 292 2.81 -8.29 2.55
N LEU A 293 1.52 -8.08 2.26
CA LEU A 293 0.75 -6.96 2.81
C LEU A 293 0.75 -6.98 4.34
N ASP A 294 0.57 -8.16 4.95
CA ASP A 294 0.68 -8.32 6.41
C ASP A 294 2.10 -8.00 6.93
N ASN A 295 3.14 -8.38 6.20
CA ASN A 295 4.52 -8.09 6.55
C ASN A 295 4.82 -6.59 6.52
N ILE A 296 4.36 -5.89 5.48
CA ILE A 296 4.52 -4.44 5.30
C ILE A 296 3.80 -3.70 6.43
N ASN A 297 2.55 -4.07 6.73
CA ASN A 297 1.79 -3.49 7.83
C ASN A 297 2.45 -3.68 9.19
N CYS A 298 2.93 -4.89 9.45
CA CYS A 298 3.62 -5.20 10.69
C CYS A 298 4.92 -4.40 10.84
N LYS A 299 5.71 -4.27 9.77
CA LYS A 299 7.00 -3.57 9.79
C LYS A 299 6.85 -2.06 9.85
N HIS A 300 6.01 -1.48 9.00
CA HIS A 300 5.95 -0.04 8.79
C HIS A 300 4.81 0.65 9.53
N TYR A 301 3.68 -0.03 9.73
CA TYR A 301 2.46 0.58 10.28
C TYR A 301 2.11 0.10 11.70
N SER A 302 2.98 -0.70 12.31
CA SER A 302 2.76 -1.29 13.63
C SER A 302 1.38 -1.95 13.77
N ALA A 303 0.96 -2.64 12.70
CA ALA A 303 -0.33 -3.32 12.64
C ALA A 303 -0.11 -4.80 12.31
N VAL A 304 -0.59 -5.70 13.17
CA VAL A 304 -0.36 -7.15 13.02
C VAL A 304 -1.57 -7.88 12.45
N ALA A 305 -1.31 -8.88 11.62
CA ALA A 305 -2.30 -9.87 11.23
C ALA A 305 -2.27 -11.05 12.21
N LEU A 306 -3.41 -11.36 12.81
CA LEU A 306 -3.55 -12.48 13.74
C LEU A 306 -3.98 -13.76 13.01
N ASN A 307 -3.16 -14.80 13.15
CA ASN A 307 -3.45 -16.13 12.64
C ASN A 307 -4.04 -16.99 13.77
N LEU A 308 -5.36 -17.12 13.77
CA LEU A 308 -6.13 -17.90 14.73
C LEU A 308 -6.31 -19.36 14.32
N THR A 309 -5.55 -19.89 13.36
CA THR A 309 -5.53 -21.33 13.08
C THR A 309 -5.09 -22.09 14.34
N LYS A 310 -5.80 -23.15 14.74
CA LYS A 310 -5.50 -23.85 16.00
C LYS A 310 -4.09 -24.42 16.06
N SER A 311 -3.57 -24.94 14.94
CA SER A 311 -2.18 -25.43 14.86
C SER A 311 -1.17 -24.31 15.14
N ASN A 312 -1.40 -23.12 14.57
CA ASN A 312 -0.60 -21.91 14.84
C ASN A 312 -0.66 -21.54 16.33
N SER A 313 -1.86 -21.41 16.89
CA SER A 313 -2.07 -21.10 18.31
C SER A 313 -1.39 -22.12 19.24
N THR A 314 -1.52 -23.41 18.93
CA THR A 314 -0.95 -24.50 19.72
C THR A 314 0.57 -24.47 19.67
N ASN A 315 1.16 -24.28 18.49
CA ASN A 315 2.61 -24.25 18.31
C ASN A 315 3.25 -23.07 19.05
N HIS A 316 2.63 -21.90 19.02
CA HIS A 316 3.14 -20.71 19.71
C HIS A 316 2.86 -20.71 21.23
N ALA A 317 1.89 -21.50 21.70
CA ALA A 317 1.60 -21.65 23.13
C ALA A 317 2.45 -22.68 23.88
N LYS A 318 3.20 -23.54 23.17
CA LYS A 318 4.07 -24.54 23.80
C LYS A 318 5.14 -23.83 24.64
N LYS A 319 5.26 -24.22 25.92
CA LYS A 319 6.24 -23.69 26.88
C LYS A 319 7.66 -23.95 26.38
N ARG A 320 8.24 -22.99 25.66
CA ARG A 320 9.68 -22.88 25.49
C ARG A 320 10.16 -21.71 26.35
N PRO A 321 11.36 -21.80 26.97
CA PRO A 321 11.88 -20.75 27.86
C PRO A 321 11.84 -19.35 27.23
N ASN A 322 11.92 -19.27 25.90
CA ASN A 322 11.79 -18.02 25.13
C ASN A 322 10.54 -18.07 24.24
N GLY A 323 9.35 -17.98 24.86
CA GLY A 323 8.06 -18.13 24.19
C GLY A 323 8.06 -17.52 22.78
N LYS A 324 7.95 -18.36 21.74
CA LYS A 324 8.05 -17.91 20.36
C LYS A 324 6.83 -17.07 20.04
N GLY A 325 6.95 -15.75 20.11
CA GLY A 325 5.94 -14.89 19.53
C GLY A 325 5.88 -15.04 18.00
N TYR A 326 4.87 -14.45 17.39
CA TYR A 326 4.78 -14.29 15.94
C TYR A 326 4.33 -12.87 15.58
N CYS A 327 4.49 -12.51 14.30
CA CYS A 327 3.93 -11.31 13.68
C CYS A 327 4.28 -11.37 12.19
N CYS A 328 5.36 -10.72 11.78
CA CYS A 328 5.92 -10.78 10.43
C CYS A 328 7.35 -11.34 10.39
N ARG A 329 7.88 -11.50 9.16
CA ARG A 329 9.24 -11.98 8.90
C ARG A 329 10.36 -11.03 9.37
N TYR A 330 10.06 -9.73 9.49
CA TYR A 330 11.05 -8.70 9.82
C TYR A 330 11.35 -8.54 11.31
N HIS A 331 10.50 -9.09 12.17
CA HIS A 331 10.75 -9.11 13.60
C HIS A 331 11.21 -10.51 13.99
N SER A 332 12.26 -10.61 14.79
CA SER A 332 12.78 -11.91 15.26
C SER A 332 13.01 -11.89 16.78
N GLY A 333 13.16 -13.07 17.39
CA GLY A 333 13.41 -13.17 18.82
C GLY A 333 12.39 -12.43 19.70
N THR A 334 12.86 -11.47 20.48
CA THR A 334 12.07 -10.65 21.42
C THR A 334 11.26 -9.55 20.75
N GLU A 335 11.51 -9.24 19.47
CA GLU A 335 10.77 -8.23 18.72
C GLU A 335 9.42 -8.76 18.23
N LYS A 336 9.13 -10.05 18.43
CA LYS A 336 7.86 -10.65 18.05
C LYS A 336 6.72 -10.01 18.83
N ARG A 337 5.73 -9.54 18.08
CA ARG A 337 4.71 -8.61 18.57
C ARG A 337 3.46 -9.28 19.12
N VAL A 338 3.27 -10.57 18.79
CA VAL A 338 2.16 -11.39 19.28
C VAL A 338 2.71 -12.55 20.08
N THR A 339 2.25 -12.72 21.32
CA THR A 339 2.56 -13.89 22.14
C THR A 339 1.31 -14.72 22.36
N VAL A 340 1.43 -16.05 22.45
CA VAL A 340 0.28 -16.93 22.61
C VAL A 340 0.39 -17.70 23.92
N LYS A 341 -0.68 -17.68 24.71
CA LYS A 341 -0.81 -18.49 25.93
C LYS A 341 -2.02 -19.40 25.81
N ARG A 342 -1.83 -20.70 26.02
CA ARG A 342 -2.94 -21.63 26.22
C ARG A 342 -3.47 -21.46 27.64
N LYS A 343 -4.78 -21.24 27.75
CA LYS A 343 -5.49 -21.14 29.03
C LYS A 343 -6.65 -22.13 29.05
N LYS A 344 -7.18 -22.38 30.24
CA LYS A 344 -8.34 -23.24 30.46
C LYS A 344 -9.36 -22.53 31.33
N VAL A 345 -10.63 -22.78 31.04
CA VAL A 345 -11.80 -22.38 31.82
C VAL A 345 -12.42 -23.67 32.36
N PHE A 346 -12.74 -23.72 33.64
CA PHE A 346 -13.43 -24.85 34.26
C PHE A 346 -14.17 -24.37 35.52
N CYS A 347 -15.37 -24.90 35.77
CA CYS A 347 -16.01 -24.73 37.07
C CYS A 347 -15.34 -25.66 38.10
N LYS A 348 -15.08 -25.17 39.33
CA LYS A 348 -14.49 -25.98 40.41
C LYS A 348 -15.54 -26.68 41.29
N ALA A 349 -16.82 -26.61 40.95
CA ALA A 349 -17.87 -27.28 41.71
C ALA A 349 -17.64 -28.81 41.77
N PRO A 350 -18.00 -29.47 42.89
CA PRO A 350 -17.93 -30.92 43.00
C PRO A 350 -18.64 -31.62 41.83
N GLY A 351 -17.99 -32.60 41.20
CA GLY A 351 -18.54 -33.30 40.02
C GLY A 351 -18.20 -32.66 38.67
N HIS A 352 -17.74 -31.41 38.63
CA HIS A 352 -17.17 -30.76 37.44
C HIS A 352 -15.66 -31.04 37.36
N ASN A 353 -15.30 -32.31 37.16
CA ASN A 353 -13.89 -32.70 37.03
C ASN A 353 -13.24 -32.06 35.78
N ALA A 354 -11.89 -32.05 35.76
CA ALA A 354 -11.06 -31.44 34.71
C ALA A 354 -11.35 -31.92 33.27
N SER A 355 -12.07 -33.04 33.10
CA SER A 355 -12.56 -33.55 31.81
C SER A 355 -13.52 -32.59 31.10
N GLY A 356 -14.18 -31.67 31.82
CA GLY A 356 -15.03 -30.61 31.25
C GLY A 356 -14.32 -29.29 30.96
N SER A 357 -12.98 -29.24 31.02
CA SER A 357 -12.25 -27.97 30.83
C SER A 357 -12.31 -27.47 29.39
N ILE A 358 -12.62 -26.18 29.24
CA ILE A 358 -12.70 -25.50 27.95
C ILE A 358 -11.36 -24.78 27.73
N TYR A 359 -10.63 -25.20 26.69
CA TYR A 359 -9.36 -24.56 26.35
C TYR A 359 -9.57 -23.40 25.39
N TYR A 360 -8.78 -22.36 25.60
CA TYR A 360 -8.69 -21.23 24.68
C TYR A 360 -7.24 -20.76 24.55
N TYR A 361 -6.99 -19.98 23.51
CA TYR A 361 -5.67 -19.40 23.24
C TYR A 361 -5.76 -17.89 23.27
N LYS A 362 -4.97 -17.26 24.15
CA LYS A 362 -4.87 -15.80 24.28
C LYS A 362 -3.68 -15.31 23.47
N HIS A 363 -3.95 -14.66 22.35
CA HIS A 363 -2.98 -13.95 21.51
C HIS A 363 -2.82 -12.53 22.05
N SER A 364 -1.77 -12.27 22.84
CA SER A 364 -1.50 -10.95 23.42
C SER A 364 -0.67 -10.12 22.45
N VAL A 365 -1.09 -8.90 22.18
CA VAL A 365 -0.53 -7.98 21.18
C VAL A 365 0.18 -6.84 21.93
N GLN A 366 1.40 -6.50 21.53
CA GLN A 366 2.21 -5.48 22.20
C GLN A 366 2.09 -4.12 21.52
N GLY A 367 1.28 -3.20 22.09
CA GLY A 367 1.25 -1.77 21.74
C GLY A 367 0.88 -1.47 20.28
N GLN A 368 -0.02 -2.26 19.69
CA GLN A 368 -0.22 -2.29 18.24
C GLN A 368 -1.67 -2.39 17.82
N LYS A 369 -1.88 -2.03 16.56
CA LYS A 369 -3.14 -2.19 15.83
C LYS A 369 -3.28 -3.63 15.35
N ILE A 370 -4.50 -4.12 15.20
CA ILE A 370 -4.75 -5.36 14.46
C ILE A 370 -5.16 -5.00 13.04
N ALA A 371 -4.33 -5.35 12.06
CA ALA A 371 -4.59 -5.14 10.63
C ALA A 371 -5.56 -6.17 10.04
N ALA A 372 -5.48 -7.41 10.53
CA ALA A 372 -6.29 -8.52 10.04
C ALA A 372 -6.45 -9.58 11.13
N ILE A 373 -7.55 -10.32 11.07
CA ILE A 373 -7.77 -11.52 11.86
C ILE A 373 -8.21 -12.60 10.90
N TYR A 374 -7.53 -13.74 10.90
CA TYR A 374 -7.85 -14.83 9.98
C TYR A 374 -7.56 -16.19 10.62
N TYR A 375 -8.05 -17.25 10.00
CA TYR A 375 -7.65 -18.62 10.26
C TYR A 375 -7.49 -19.37 8.94
N LYS A 376 -6.92 -20.57 8.97
CA LYS A 376 -6.81 -21.44 7.80
C LYS A 376 -7.76 -22.61 7.91
N ASP A 377 -8.41 -22.90 6.79
CA ASP A 377 -9.17 -24.13 6.57
C ASP A 377 -8.46 -24.90 5.45
N GLY A 378 -7.71 -25.94 5.84
CA GLY A 378 -6.68 -26.53 4.96
C GLY A 378 -5.59 -25.52 4.60
N SER A 379 -5.35 -25.32 3.30
CA SER A 379 -4.42 -24.31 2.78
C SER A 379 -5.06 -22.93 2.65
N GLU A 380 -6.39 -22.85 2.67
CA GLU A 380 -7.13 -21.64 2.35
C GLU A 380 -7.18 -20.68 3.55
N ARG A 381 -6.87 -19.42 3.30
CA ARG A 381 -6.95 -18.35 4.28
C ARG A 381 -8.39 -17.84 4.37
N LYS A 382 -9.03 -17.96 5.53
CA LYS A 382 -10.36 -17.45 5.83
C LYS A 382 -10.26 -16.22 6.72
N ASN A 383 -10.66 -15.07 6.19
CA ASN A 383 -10.71 -13.81 6.93
C ASN A 383 -11.86 -13.82 7.94
N ILE A 384 -11.67 -13.18 9.09
CA ILE A 384 -12.71 -12.95 10.08
C ILE A 384 -13.22 -11.52 9.90
N LYS A 385 -14.42 -11.37 9.35
CA LYS A 385 -15.10 -10.08 9.17
C LYS A 385 -15.99 -9.80 10.38
N LEU A 386 -15.62 -8.81 11.19
CA LEU A 386 -16.36 -8.44 12.39
C LEU A 386 -17.51 -7.48 12.03
N THR A 387 -18.74 -7.85 12.33
CA THR A 387 -19.89 -6.94 12.16
C THR A 387 -19.77 -5.77 13.13
N GLY A 388 -19.90 -4.54 12.63
CA GLY A 388 -19.85 -3.33 13.46
C GLY A 388 -18.45 -2.92 13.92
N SER A 389 -17.39 -3.53 13.39
CA SER A 389 -16.01 -3.10 13.63
C SER A 389 -15.21 -3.16 12.34
N TYR A 390 -14.44 -2.11 12.07
CA TYR A 390 -13.57 -2.03 10.90
C TYR A 390 -12.13 -2.33 11.31
N LEU A 391 -11.35 -2.86 10.35
CA LEU A 391 -9.92 -3.06 10.51
C LEU A 391 -9.18 -1.96 9.74
N PRO A 392 -8.03 -1.45 10.24
CA PRO A 392 -7.35 -1.87 11.47
C PRO A 392 -8.08 -1.45 12.76
N ILE A 393 -7.98 -2.26 13.83
CA ILE A 393 -8.52 -1.93 15.16
C ILE A 393 -7.37 -1.46 16.06
N ASP A 394 -7.52 -0.26 16.60
CA ASP A 394 -6.56 0.35 17.52
C ASP A 394 -6.78 -0.08 18.98
N GLY A 395 -5.73 0.02 19.80
CA GLY A 395 -5.81 -0.22 21.24
C GLY A 395 -6.11 -1.68 21.63
N VAL A 396 -5.84 -2.67 20.77
CA VAL A 396 -6.10 -4.08 21.11
C VAL A 396 -4.96 -4.66 21.95
N LYS A 397 -5.30 -5.15 23.14
CA LYS A 397 -4.38 -5.82 24.06
C LYS A 397 -4.25 -7.31 23.78
N SER A 398 -5.35 -7.98 23.46
CA SER A 398 -5.31 -9.41 23.14
C SER A 398 -6.55 -9.89 22.41
N VAL A 399 -6.42 -11.00 21.68
CA VAL A 399 -7.55 -11.77 21.14
C VAL A 399 -7.53 -13.16 21.75
N SER A 400 -8.60 -13.53 22.44
CA SER A 400 -8.81 -14.88 22.98
C SER A 400 -9.69 -15.67 22.02
N VAL A 401 -9.27 -16.86 21.63
CA VAL A 401 -10.00 -17.71 20.66
C VAL A 401 -10.32 -19.08 21.24
N PHE A 402 -11.59 -19.46 21.10
CA PHE A 402 -12.16 -20.75 21.48
C PHE A 402 -12.42 -21.58 20.22
N TYR A 403 -12.13 -22.88 20.32
CA TYR A 403 -12.23 -23.83 19.21
C TYR A 403 -13.23 -24.92 19.53
N CYS A 404 -13.81 -25.49 18.47
CA CYS A 404 -14.56 -26.74 18.56
C CYS A 404 -13.71 -27.95 18.10
N LYS A 405 -14.35 -29.13 17.94
CA LYS A 405 -13.70 -30.42 17.61
C LYS A 405 -12.90 -30.39 16.29
N TYR A 406 -13.26 -29.52 15.36
CA TYR A 406 -12.67 -29.45 14.00
C TYR A 406 -11.64 -28.32 13.84
N ASP A 407 -10.94 -27.97 14.92
CA ASP A 407 -9.84 -27.00 14.90
C ASP A 407 -10.19 -25.59 14.36
N THR A 408 -11.47 -25.34 14.16
CA THR A 408 -12.03 -24.12 13.62
C THR A 408 -12.41 -23.18 14.77
N PRO A 409 -12.04 -21.90 14.72
CA PRO A 409 -12.45 -20.95 15.74
C PRO A 409 -13.97 -20.71 15.65
N VAL A 410 -14.65 -20.71 16.80
CA VAL A 410 -16.11 -20.52 16.89
C VAL A 410 -16.52 -19.27 17.67
N LEU A 411 -15.68 -18.85 18.62
CA LEU A 411 -15.92 -17.72 19.50
C LEU A 411 -14.59 -17.01 19.76
N ILE A 412 -14.58 -15.68 19.64
CA ILE A 412 -13.43 -14.85 19.97
C ILE A 412 -13.84 -13.73 20.93
N TYR A 413 -12.90 -13.33 21.78
CA TYR A 413 -12.99 -12.12 22.59
C TYR A 413 -11.83 -11.21 22.23
N ILE A 414 -12.14 -10.02 21.74
CA ILE A 414 -11.15 -8.96 21.51
C ILE A 414 -11.12 -8.14 22.79
N ALA A 415 -9.96 -8.07 23.45
CA ALA A 415 -9.73 -7.27 24.64
C ALA A 415 -8.98 -6.00 24.24
N GLY A 416 -9.60 -4.84 24.44
CA GLY A 416 -9.01 -3.54 24.13
C GLY A 416 -8.53 -2.75 25.34
N GLU A 417 -8.04 -1.54 25.08
CA GLU A 417 -7.77 -0.51 26.07
C GLU A 417 -9.06 0.09 26.62
N THR A 418 -10.10 0.21 25.79
CA THR A 418 -11.41 0.73 26.15
C THR A 418 -12.47 -0.39 26.16
N GLN A 419 -13.62 -0.10 26.79
CA GLN A 419 -14.77 -1.01 26.75
C GLN A 419 -15.38 -1.13 25.35
N GLU A 420 -15.29 -0.08 24.53
CA GLU A 420 -15.82 -0.05 23.16
C GLU A 420 -15.12 -1.04 22.22
N VAL A 421 -13.82 -1.26 22.43
CA VAL A 421 -13.02 -2.26 21.69
C VAL A 421 -13.22 -3.66 22.27
N SER A 422 -13.56 -3.75 23.56
CA SER A 422 -13.60 -5.00 24.31
C SER A 422 -14.91 -5.79 24.09
N LYS A 423 -14.95 -6.64 23.07
CA LYS A 423 -16.18 -7.30 22.61
C LYS A 423 -16.01 -8.79 22.32
N TRP A 424 -17.09 -9.54 22.56
CA TRP A 424 -17.23 -10.92 22.11
C TRP A 424 -17.80 -10.97 20.69
N TYR A 425 -17.24 -11.84 19.86
CA TYR A 425 -17.74 -12.14 18.53
C TYR A 425 -17.87 -13.64 18.34
N LYS A 426 -18.97 -14.06 17.73
CA LYS A 426 -19.22 -15.46 17.40
C LYS A 426 -19.41 -15.63 15.90
N ARG A 427 -19.04 -16.79 15.38
CA ARG A 427 -19.23 -17.09 13.95
C ARG A 427 -20.73 -17.21 13.67
N GLN A 428 -21.23 -16.63 12.57
CA GLN A 428 -22.68 -16.64 12.31
C GLN A 428 -23.22 -18.03 11.94
N ASN A 429 -22.47 -18.80 11.13
CA ASN A 429 -22.81 -20.18 10.76
C ASN A 429 -21.53 -20.95 10.38
N LYS A 430 -21.64 -22.22 9.95
CA LYS A 430 -20.46 -23.06 9.71
C LYS A 430 -19.60 -22.65 8.50
N SER A 431 -20.19 -22.03 7.49
CA SER A 431 -19.53 -21.62 6.25
C SER A 431 -19.19 -20.12 6.21
N SER A 432 -19.76 -19.32 7.12
CA SER A 432 -19.64 -17.87 7.10
C SER A 432 -18.29 -17.37 7.62
N HIS A 433 -17.77 -16.37 6.92
CA HIS A 433 -16.62 -15.56 7.32
C HIS A 433 -17.04 -14.31 8.11
N VAL A 434 -18.35 -14.12 8.30
CA VAL A 434 -18.94 -13.01 9.06
C VAL A 434 -19.12 -13.44 10.51
N TRP A 435 -18.66 -12.57 11.40
CA TRP A 435 -18.66 -12.76 12.84
C TRP A 435 -19.46 -11.64 13.48
N THR A 436 -20.54 -12.01 14.15
CA THR A 436 -21.44 -11.06 14.79
C THR A 436 -21.06 -10.88 16.25
N GLN A 437 -21.27 -9.66 16.77
CA GLN A 437 -21.09 -9.39 18.19
C GLN A 437 -22.05 -10.27 19.01
N VAL A 438 -21.63 -10.66 20.22
CA VAL A 438 -22.50 -11.34 21.20
C VAL A 438 -22.99 -10.28 22.20
N PRO A 439 -24.19 -9.68 22.01
CA PRO A 439 -24.58 -8.47 22.73
C PRO A 439 -24.93 -8.73 24.21
N ASP A 440 -25.70 -9.78 24.52
CA ASP A 440 -26.38 -9.84 25.83
C ASP A 440 -25.79 -10.88 26.78
N VAL A 441 -25.47 -12.07 26.27
CA VAL A 441 -25.19 -13.24 27.12
C VAL A 441 -23.80 -13.22 27.74
N LEU A 442 -22.85 -12.47 27.18
CA LEU A 442 -21.46 -12.43 27.68
C LEU A 442 -21.01 -11.01 28.08
N GLN A 443 -21.96 -10.08 28.24
CA GLN A 443 -21.65 -8.71 28.61
C GLN A 443 -20.99 -8.68 30.00
N GLY A 444 -19.85 -7.99 30.11
CA GLY A 444 -19.08 -7.91 31.37
C GLY A 444 -18.27 -9.17 31.73
N ILE A 445 -18.44 -10.28 31.01
CA ILE A 445 -17.66 -11.50 31.16
C ILE A 445 -16.40 -11.40 30.32
N THR A 446 -15.23 -11.67 30.90
CA THR A 446 -13.96 -11.71 30.17
C THR A 446 -13.31 -13.10 30.30
N PRO A 447 -12.51 -13.55 29.33
CA PRO A 447 -11.78 -14.82 29.43
C PRO A 447 -10.91 -14.94 30.70
N ASP A 448 -10.37 -13.81 31.20
CA ASP A 448 -9.57 -13.80 32.41
C ASP A 448 -10.43 -13.97 33.68
N LYS A 449 -11.65 -13.41 33.73
CA LYS A 449 -12.62 -13.71 34.80
C LYS A 449 -13.02 -15.19 34.79
N LEU A 450 -13.23 -15.75 33.60
CA LEU A 450 -13.60 -17.16 33.41
C LEU A 450 -12.51 -18.15 33.86
N SER A 451 -11.25 -17.72 33.91
CA SER A 451 -10.14 -18.58 34.36
C SER A 451 -10.12 -18.79 35.89
N ASN A 452 -10.88 -17.99 36.65
CA ASN A 452 -10.84 -17.93 38.12
C ASN A 452 -12.17 -18.31 38.80
N ILE A 453 -13.10 -18.94 38.08
CA ILE A 453 -14.40 -19.35 38.59
C ILE A 453 -14.22 -20.31 39.79
N LYS A 454 -14.75 -19.94 40.96
CA LYS A 454 -14.66 -20.74 42.20
C LYS A 454 -15.76 -21.79 42.29
N ASP A 455 -16.93 -21.49 41.76
CA ASP A 455 -18.15 -22.27 41.81
C ASP A 455 -19.04 -21.82 40.63
N CYS A 456 -20.11 -22.56 40.36
CA CYS A 456 -20.95 -22.28 39.20
C CYS A 456 -22.05 -21.25 39.52
N THR A 457 -21.97 -20.57 40.67
CA THR A 457 -23.03 -19.70 41.18
C THR A 457 -23.10 -18.35 40.47
N ASP A 458 -22.03 -17.91 39.81
CA ASP A 458 -21.99 -16.64 39.09
C ASP A 458 -22.65 -16.70 37.70
N GLY A 459 -23.07 -17.90 37.25
CA GLY A 459 -23.69 -18.14 35.93
C GLY A 459 -22.77 -17.91 34.73
N ASN A 460 -21.55 -17.39 34.92
CA ASN A 460 -20.66 -16.98 33.84
C ASN A 460 -20.19 -18.19 33.00
N PHE A 461 -19.91 -19.32 33.67
CA PHE A 461 -19.55 -20.56 33.00
C PHE A 461 -20.70 -21.11 32.17
N GLU A 462 -21.92 -21.11 32.71
CA GLU A 462 -23.11 -21.60 32.02
C GLU A 462 -23.42 -20.79 30.77
N GLN A 463 -23.29 -19.46 30.86
CA GLN A 463 -23.46 -18.56 29.71
C GLN A 463 -22.42 -18.83 28.61
N LEU A 464 -21.16 -19.06 28.97
CA LEU A 464 -20.13 -19.46 28.01
C LEU A 464 -20.46 -20.82 27.36
N VAL A 465 -20.83 -21.82 28.16
CA VAL A 465 -21.20 -23.15 27.67
C VAL A 465 -22.40 -23.07 26.74
N LYS A 466 -23.42 -22.28 27.08
CA LYS A 466 -24.60 -22.04 26.25
C LYS A 466 -24.20 -21.52 24.87
N VAL A 467 -23.39 -20.46 24.80
CA VAL A 467 -22.91 -19.90 23.52
C VAL A 467 -22.07 -20.90 22.73
N LEU A 468 -21.22 -21.70 23.39
CA LEU A 468 -20.40 -22.71 22.70
C LEU A 468 -21.24 -23.90 22.19
N ASN A 469 -22.30 -24.29 22.91
CA ASN A 469 -23.19 -25.39 22.55
C ASN A 469 -24.07 -25.05 21.34
N GLU A 470 -24.37 -23.77 21.08
CA GLU A 470 -25.07 -23.30 19.86
C GLU A 470 -24.36 -23.73 18.56
N PHE A 471 -23.05 -23.99 18.60
CA PHE A 471 -22.28 -24.44 17.45
C PHE A 471 -22.42 -25.94 17.15
N GLY A 472 -23.40 -26.61 17.77
CA GLY A 472 -23.71 -28.04 17.54
C GLY A 472 -22.73 -28.97 18.26
N HIS A 473 -22.15 -28.50 19.36
CA HIS A 473 -21.20 -29.25 20.16
C HIS A 473 -21.70 -29.37 21.59
N SER A 474 -22.62 -30.30 21.85
CA SER A 474 -23.11 -30.67 23.21
C SER A 474 -22.03 -31.34 24.10
N VAL A 475 -20.75 -31.10 23.78
CA VAL A 475 -19.60 -31.67 24.48
C VAL A 475 -19.43 -31.01 25.84
N TYR A 476 -19.83 -29.75 25.98
CA TYR A 476 -19.71 -29.01 27.24
C TYR A 476 -21.01 -29.13 28.03
N LYS A 477 -20.93 -29.76 29.19
CA LYS A 477 -22.07 -29.89 30.10
C LYS A 477 -22.29 -28.57 30.85
N PRO A 478 -23.53 -28.07 30.92
CA PRO A 478 -23.87 -26.98 31.82
C PRO A 478 -23.63 -27.41 33.26
N CYS A 479 -23.63 -26.44 34.17
CA CYS A 479 -23.53 -26.74 35.58
C CYS A 479 -24.84 -27.33 36.06
N ASN A 480 -24.80 -28.61 36.47
CA ASN A 480 -25.94 -29.19 37.15
C ASN A 480 -25.92 -28.60 38.55
N THR A 481 -26.65 -27.52 38.75
CA THR A 481 -27.07 -27.09 40.07
C THR A 481 -27.98 -28.17 40.61
N THR A 482 -27.39 -29.22 41.19
CA THR A 482 -28.10 -30.03 42.16
C THR A 482 -28.36 -29.07 43.31
N SER A 483 -29.49 -28.36 43.27
CA SER A 483 -30.06 -27.79 44.48
C SER A 483 -30.01 -28.91 45.51
N PRO A 484 -29.38 -28.70 46.68
CA PRO A 484 -29.48 -29.66 47.77
C PRO A 484 -30.96 -30.03 47.87
N PRO A 485 -31.31 -31.33 47.86
CA PRO A 485 -32.71 -31.72 47.93
C PRO A 485 -33.31 -30.96 49.09
N ALA A 486 -34.28 -30.08 48.81
CA ALA A 486 -35.09 -29.51 49.84
C ALA A 486 -35.62 -30.71 50.64
N HIS A 487 -35.32 -30.76 51.93
CA HIS A 487 -35.83 -31.80 52.81
C HIS A 487 -37.36 -31.66 52.83
N THR A 488 -38.03 -32.34 51.91
CA THR A 488 -39.48 -32.51 51.90
C THR A 488 -39.79 -33.84 52.56
N THR A 489 -40.51 -33.72 53.67
CA THR A 489 -41.13 -34.78 54.46
C THR A 489 -41.99 -35.70 53.58
N PRO A 490 -42.09 -37.02 53.86
CA PRO A 490 -42.81 -37.97 53.00
C PRO A 490 -44.31 -37.98 53.28
N GLY A 491 -45.08 -37.95 52.21
CA GLY A 491 -46.44 -38.48 52.07
C GLY A 491 -46.84 -38.34 50.60
N GLU A 492 -47.64 -39.17 49.95
CA GLU A 492 -48.19 -40.51 50.14
C GLU A 492 -48.93 -40.76 48.80
N THR A 493 -48.69 -41.91 48.15
CA THR A 493 -49.52 -42.70 47.19
C THR A 493 -50.59 -41.96 46.33
N ALA A 494 -50.78 -42.19 45.02
CA ALA A 494 -50.89 -43.47 44.32
C ALA A 494 -51.07 -43.31 42.78
N LYS A 495 -50.63 -44.36 42.04
CA LYS A 495 -51.22 -45.01 40.84
C LYS A 495 -51.52 -44.21 39.56
N GLU A 496 -51.56 -44.76 38.34
CA GLU A 496 -51.18 -45.99 37.62
C GLU A 496 -51.94 -45.88 36.28
N ALA A 497 -51.31 -46.06 35.11
CA ALA A 497 -51.89 -46.73 33.93
C ALA A 497 -50.98 -46.64 32.68
N GLN A 498 -50.95 -47.77 31.96
CA GLN A 498 -50.39 -48.14 30.65
C GLN A 498 -50.77 -47.15 29.52
N ASP A 499 -50.14 -47.11 28.34
CA ASP A 499 -49.87 -48.19 27.39
C ASP A 499 -48.92 -47.72 26.26
N ASP A 500 -48.18 -48.67 25.69
CA ASP A 500 -47.37 -48.59 24.44
C ASP A 500 -48.33 -48.87 23.23
N PRO A 501 -47.97 -48.92 21.91
CA PRO A 501 -46.63 -49.05 21.33
C PRO A 501 -46.34 -48.34 19.97
N ASN A 502 -45.06 -48.46 19.58
CA ASN A 502 -44.59 -48.76 18.22
C ASN A 502 -44.42 -47.63 17.18
N HIS A 503 -43.17 -47.31 16.82
CA HIS A 503 -42.80 -47.13 15.40
C HIS A 503 -41.31 -47.38 15.15
N GLY A 504 -41.03 -48.35 14.28
CA GLY A 504 -39.71 -48.70 13.77
C GLY A 504 -39.25 -47.82 12.61
N GLY A 505 -37.95 -47.87 12.32
CA GLY A 505 -37.33 -47.12 11.23
C GLY A 505 -35.85 -47.43 11.03
N THR A 506 -35.60 -48.61 10.48
CA THR A 506 -34.55 -49.02 9.53
C THR A 506 -33.16 -48.33 9.53
N SER A 507 -32.17 -49.17 9.80
CA SER A 507 -30.76 -49.09 9.43
C SER A 507 -30.54 -49.11 7.91
N LEU A 508 -29.59 -48.31 7.41
CA LEU A 508 -28.91 -48.54 6.13
C LEU A 508 -27.41 -48.26 6.25
N THR A 509 -26.65 -49.31 5.97
CA THR A 509 -25.20 -49.44 5.88
C THR A 509 -24.65 -48.95 4.54
N ASP A 510 -23.41 -48.47 4.58
CA ASP A 510 -22.30 -48.63 3.62
C ASP A 510 -22.54 -48.49 2.11
N THR A 511 -21.74 -47.64 1.46
CA THR A 511 -20.64 -48.04 0.54
C THR A 511 -20.24 -46.86 -0.35
N LEU A 512 -18.97 -46.43 -0.30
CA LEU A 512 -18.13 -46.20 -1.48
C LEU A 512 -16.71 -45.81 -1.07
N LYS A 513 -15.75 -46.62 -1.53
CA LYS A 513 -14.31 -46.56 -1.29
C LYS A 513 -13.61 -46.58 -2.65
N ALA A 514 -12.44 -45.93 -2.71
CA ALA A 514 -11.44 -45.90 -3.77
C ALA A 514 -11.76 -44.97 -4.97
N VAL A 515 -10.84 -44.19 -5.53
CA VAL A 515 -9.40 -44.42 -5.78
C VAL A 515 -8.63 -43.09 -5.65
N SER A 516 -7.45 -43.10 -5.03
CA SER A 516 -6.46 -42.02 -5.19
C SER A 516 -5.08 -42.66 -5.34
N ALA A 517 -4.53 -42.54 -6.54
CA ALA A 517 -3.21 -43.00 -6.90
C ALA A 517 -2.16 -41.96 -6.46
N SER A 518 -1.10 -42.51 -5.87
CA SER A 518 0.09 -41.86 -5.35
C SER A 518 1.03 -41.44 -6.48
N LEU A 519 1.46 -40.18 -6.49
CA LEU A 519 2.67 -39.74 -7.19
C LEU A 519 3.67 -39.25 -6.15
N THR A 520 4.76 -40.01 -6.02
CA THR A 520 5.98 -39.68 -5.29
C THR A 520 6.82 -38.75 -6.15
N ASP A 521 7.18 -37.59 -5.64
CA ASP A 521 8.21 -36.72 -6.22
C ASP A 521 9.27 -36.45 -5.15
N ASP A 522 10.50 -36.83 -5.48
CA ASP A 522 11.64 -36.99 -4.57
C ASP A 522 12.60 -35.82 -4.81
N SER A 523 12.64 -34.86 -3.87
CA SER A 523 13.46 -33.66 -4.00
C SER A 523 14.87 -33.87 -3.45
N THR A 524 15.84 -33.78 -4.33
CA THR A 524 17.29 -33.77 -4.07
C THR A 524 17.72 -32.57 -3.21
N ASN A 525 18.40 -32.87 -2.10
CA ASN A 525 19.08 -31.88 -1.24
C ASN A 525 20.46 -31.55 -1.82
N ILE A 526 20.70 -30.28 -2.20
CA ILE A 526 22.04 -29.75 -2.47
C ILE A 526 22.48 -28.93 -1.25
N ILE A 527 23.51 -29.42 -0.56
CA ILE A 527 24.20 -28.77 0.56
C ILE A 527 25.35 -27.96 -0.04
N VAL A 528 25.28 -26.62 0.02
CA VAL A 528 26.41 -25.74 -0.27
C VAL A 528 26.98 -25.24 1.05
N SER A 529 28.16 -25.74 1.40
CA SER A 529 29.00 -25.26 2.50
C SER A 529 29.85 -24.10 2.00
N VAL A 530 29.79 -22.94 2.67
CA VAL A 530 30.74 -21.83 2.45
C VAL A 530 31.42 -21.51 3.79
N THR A 531 32.75 -21.52 3.73
CA THR A 531 33.70 -21.25 4.80
C THR A 531 33.69 -19.77 5.21
N THR A 532 33.67 -19.51 6.51
CA THR A 532 33.83 -18.18 7.11
C THR A 532 35.25 -18.02 7.64
N GLY A 533 35.92 -16.94 7.26
CA GLY A 533 37.23 -16.58 7.78
C GLY A 533 37.56 -15.10 7.62
N ILE A 534 37.65 -14.42 8.77
CA ILE A 534 38.44 -13.20 9.08
C ILE A 534 38.00 -11.88 8.44
N LEU A 535 37.53 -10.93 9.28
CA LEU A 535 37.90 -9.49 9.33
C LEU A 535 37.01 -8.75 10.35
N VAL A 536 37.50 -8.57 11.60
CA VAL A 536 36.80 -7.88 12.71
C VAL A 536 37.51 -6.57 13.07
N THR A 537 37.72 -5.68 12.12
CA THR A 537 38.22 -4.32 12.42
C THR A 537 37.60 -3.19 11.58
N SER A 538 36.74 -3.47 10.58
CA SER A 538 36.12 -2.43 9.72
C SER A 538 34.70 -2.01 10.14
N ALA A 539 34.04 -2.72 11.06
CA ALA A 539 32.62 -2.51 11.35
C ALA A 539 32.30 -1.18 12.07
N LEU A 540 33.22 -0.62 12.87
CA LEU A 540 32.94 0.57 13.68
C LEU A 540 33.02 1.88 12.86
N ALA A 541 33.91 1.96 11.87
CA ALA A 541 33.97 3.09 10.95
C ALA A 541 32.79 3.07 9.95
N CYS A 542 32.38 1.89 9.49
CA CYS A 542 31.20 1.75 8.62
C CYS A 542 29.90 2.15 9.33
N PHE A 543 29.73 1.88 10.63
CA PHE A 543 28.53 2.27 11.37
C PHE A 543 28.43 3.78 11.61
N ALA A 544 29.55 4.46 11.87
CA ALA A 544 29.55 5.92 12.01
C ALA A 544 29.28 6.63 10.67
N GLY A 545 29.88 6.15 9.58
CA GLY A 545 29.61 6.64 8.22
C GLY A 545 28.16 6.40 7.77
N PHE A 546 27.61 5.21 8.01
CA PHE A 546 26.23 4.86 7.66
C PHE A 546 25.19 5.67 8.45
N LYS A 547 25.49 6.02 9.71
CA LYS A 547 24.61 6.84 10.55
C LYS A 547 24.67 8.32 10.18
N LEU A 548 25.82 8.82 9.72
CA LEU A 548 25.95 10.18 9.17
C LEU A 548 25.26 10.29 7.79
N TYR A 549 25.47 9.31 6.91
CA TYR A 549 24.83 9.20 5.60
C TYR A 549 23.29 9.15 5.70
N ASN A 550 22.73 8.41 6.66
CA ASN A 550 21.28 8.37 6.89
C ASN A 550 20.72 9.64 7.55
N ARG A 551 21.56 10.50 8.15
CA ARG A 551 21.12 11.76 8.80
C ARG A 551 21.01 12.91 7.81
N TYR A 552 21.81 12.90 6.74
CA TYR A 552 21.65 13.78 5.58
C TYR A 552 20.61 13.20 4.62
N LYS A 553 19.34 13.27 5.04
CA LYS A 553 18.22 12.93 4.16
C LYS A 553 18.15 13.89 2.98
N GLY A 554 18.61 13.42 1.83
CA GLY A 554 18.16 13.86 0.52
C GLY A 554 18.72 15.21 0.10
N ASP A 555 20.03 15.27 -0.10
CA ASP A 555 20.55 16.14 -1.12
C ASP A 555 20.01 15.63 -2.50
N PRO A 556 19.23 16.44 -3.26
CA PRO A 556 18.74 16.06 -4.57
C PRO A 556 19.86 15.63 -5.53
N TRP A 557 21.07 16.18 -5.38
CA TRP A 557 22.22 15.92 -6.25
C TRP A 557 22.70 14.46 -6.18
N VAL A 558 22.49 13.76 -5.06
CA VAL A 558 22.91 12.36 -4.89
C VAL A 558 21.89 11.36 -5.46
N ARG A 559 20.64 11.79 -5.71
CA ARG A 559 19.58 10.87 -6.17
C ARG A 559 19.64 10.57 -7.66
N TYR A 560 20.19 11.49 -8.45
CA TYR A 560 20.16 11.38 -9.90
C TYR A 560 21.41 10.68 -10.44
N GLY A 561 22.57 10.78 -9.78
CA GLY A 561 23.78 10.14 -10.28
C GLY A 561 24.61 11.04 -11.18
N TYR A 562 24.48 12.36 -11.01
CA TYR A 562 25.33 13.34 -11.68
C TYR A 562 26.82 13.00 -11.52
N PRO A 563 27.56 12.82 -12.63
CA PRO A 563 29.01 12.69 -12.58
C PRO A 563 29.62 13.92 -11.87
N ILE A 564 30.56 13.68 -10.95
CA ILE A 564 31.34 14.73 -10.25
C ILE A 564 32.12 15.64 -11.22
N GLU A 565 32.17 15.30 -12.50
CA GLU A 565 32.86 16.08 -13.54
C GLU A 565 32.20 17.44 -13.84
N CYS A 566 30.93 17.65 -13.44
CA CYS A 566 30.18 18.90 -13.65
C CYS A 566 30.69 20.13 -12.85
N LEU A 567 31.69 20.00 -11.98
CA LEU A 567 32.24 21.11 -11.18
C LEU A 567 33.61 21.63 -11.67
N LYS A 568 34.17 21.11 -12.76
CA LYS A 568 35.51 21.51 -13.23
C LYS A 568 35.57 22.87 -13.93
N ASN A 569 34.43 23.46 -14.32
CA ASN A 569 34.40 24.68 -15.15
C ASN A 569 33.59 25.84 -14.53
N VAL A 570 33.39 25.87 -13.21
CA VAL A 570 32.86 27.06 -12.54
C VAL A 570 34.05 27.99 -12.24
N PRO A 571 34.13 29.19 -12.82
CA PRO A 571 35.16 30.15 -12.44
C PRO A 571 34.94 30.56 -10.97
N TYR A 572 36.02 30.48 -10.17
CA TYR A 572 36.06 30.99 -8.80
C TYR A 572 35.93 32.51 -8.76
#